data_AF-A0A1W2AHE1-F1
#
_entry.id   AF-A0A1W2AHE1-F1
#
_cell.length_a   1.000
_cell.length_b   1.000
_cell.length_c   1.000
_cell.angle_alpha   90.00
_cell.angle_beta   90.00
_cell.angle_gamma   90.00
#
_symmetry.space_group_name_H-M   'P 1'
#
loop_
_entity.id
_entity.type
_entity.pdbx_description
1 polymer ?
#
loop_
_entity_poly.entity_id
_entity_poly.type
_entity_poly.pdbx_seq_one_letter_code
_entity_poly.pdbx_strand_id
1 'polypeptide(L)'
;MPRTLTVTLPDEMADRVMQRVETGEFASLDALMREAIASLDGPLEDADSEDLRERMRIAKDDPRPRVELSTATEQVRAELRKEFGRL
;
A
#
# COMPACT_ATOMS: atom_id res chain seq x y z
N MET A 1 -0.35 -27.32 14.19
CA MET A 1 -1.16 -27.33 15.43
C MET A 1 -1.18 -25.92 15.99
N PRO A 2 -2.35 -25.36 16.37
CA PRO A 2 -2.43 -24.04 16.98
C PRO A 2 -1.74 -24.03 18.36
N ARG A 3 -1.14 -22.91 18.73
CA ARG A 3 -0.58 -22.66 20.07
C ARG A 3 -1.27 -21.44 20.68
N THR A 4 -1.66 -21.54 21.94
CA THR A 4 -2.26 -20.42 22.68
C THR A 4 -1.17 -19.57 23.31
N LEU A 5 -1.28 -18.26 23.13
CA LEU A 5 -0.41 -17.27 23.75
C LEU A 5 -1.29 -16.33 24.58
N THR A 6 -0.92 -16.07 25.83
CA THR A 6 -1.60 -15.10 26.69
C THR A 6 -0.73 -13.86 26.80
N VAL A 7 -1.29 -12.70 26.46
CA VAL A 7 -0.61 -11.41 26.51
C VAL A 7 -1.44 -10.42 27.30
N THR A 8 -0.76 -9.53 28.02
CA THR A 8 -1.38 -8.39 28.70
C THR A 8 -1.10 -7.15 27.87
N LEU A 9 -2.16 -6.41 27.54
CA LEU A 9 -2.07 -5.14 26.82
C LEU A 9 -2.21 -3.98 27.80
N PRO A 10 -1.61 -2.81 27.51
CA PRO A 10 -1.96 -1.56 28.19
C PRO A 10 -3.46 -1.25 27.99
N ASP A 11 -4.09 -0.65 29.00
CA ASP A 11 -5.55 -0.40 29.03
C ASP A 11 -6.04 0.32 27.76
N GLU A 12 -5.36 1.39 27.34
CA GLU A 12 -5.73 2.15 26.13
C GLU A 12 -5.70 1.30 24.85
N MET A 13 -4.80 0.32 24.78
CA MET A 13 -4.68 -0.57 23.63
C MET A 13 -5.76 -1.66 23.67
N ALA A 14 -6.05 -2.19 24.86
CA ALA A 14 -7.15 -3.13 25.05
C ALA A 14 -8.49 -2.49 24.63
N ASP A 15 -8.75 -1.25 25.06
CA ASP A 15 -9.97 -0.52 24.71
C ASP A 15 -10.12 -0.32 23.20
N ARG A 16 -9.04 0.10 22.52
CA ARG A 16 -9.06 0.27 21.05
C ARG A 16 -9.32 -1.04 20.33
N VAL A 17 -8.70 -2.13 20.77
CA VAL A 17 -8.87 -3.44 20.14
C VAL A 17 -10.28 -3.97 20.37
N MET A 18 -10.83 -3.81 21.58
CA MET A 18 -12.22 -4.18 21.88
C MET A 18 -13.20 -3.36 21.04
N GLN A 19 -13.00 -2.05 20.94
CA GLN A 19 -13.85 -1.16 20.15
C GLN A 19 -13.96 -1.63 18.69
N ARG A 20 -12.84 -2.04 18.06
CA ARG A 20 -12.85 -2.52 16.68
C ARG A 20 -13.61 -3.83 16.49
N VAL A 21 -13.65 -4.68 17.51
CA VAL A 21 -14.47 -5.90 17.47
C VAL A 21 -15.94 -5.55 17.67
N GLU A 22 -16.25 -4.65 18.60
CA GLU A 22 -17.62 -4.20 18.90
C GLU A 22 -18.28 -3.47 17.71
N THR A 23 -17.51 -2.67 16.96
CA THR A 23 -17.99 -2.01 15.74
C THR A 23 -18.18 -2.97 14.56
N GLY A 24 -17.75 -4.23 14.71
CA GLY A 24 -17.83 -5.24 13.65
C GLY A 24 -16.75 -5.09 12.58
N GLU A 25 -15.71 -4.28 12.80
CA GLU A 25 -14.55 -4.18 11.91
C GLU A 25 -13.80 -5.52 11.84
N PHE A 26 -13.78 -6.26 12.97
CA PHE A 26 -13.25 -7.62 13.05
C PHE A 26 -14.22 -8.57 13.73
N ALA A 27 -14.33 -9.79 13.21
CA ALA A 27 -15.24 -10.81 13.74
C ALA A 27 -14.87 -11.31 15.15
N SER A 28 -13.59 -11.20 15.53
CA SER A 28 -13.09 -11.56 16.87
C SER A 28 -11.72 -10.95 17.14
N LEU A 29 -11.31 -10.98 18.41
CA LEU A 29 -9.96 -10.61 18.82
C LEU A 29 -8.89 -11.44 18.08
N ASP A 30 -9.11 -12.75 17.95
CA ASP A 30 -8.19 -13.65 17.24
C ASP A 30 -8.06 -13.28 15.75
N ALA A 31 -9.14 -12.83 15.11
CA ALA A 31 -9.10 -12.38 13.71
C ALA A 31 -8.28 -11.11 13.56
N LEU A 32 -8.49 -10.14 14.47
CA LEU A 32 -7.72 -8.90 14.52
C LEU A 32 -6.23 -9.18 14.77
N MET A 33 -5.89 -10.05 15.73
CA MET A 33 -4.50 -10.37 16.04
C MET A 33 -3.80 -11.12 14.90
N ARG A 34 -4.51 -11.99 14.16
CA ARG A 34 -3.95 -12.62 12.97
C ARG A 34 -3.64 -11.60 11.87
N GLU A 35 -4.54 -10.65 11.63
CA GLU A 35 -4.31 -9.58 10.65
C GLU A 35 -3.15 -8.67 11.08
N ALA A 36 -3.08 -8.30 12.35
CA ALA A 36 -2.01 -7.48 12.89
C ALA A 36 -0.64 -8.16 12.84
N ILE A 37 -0.57 -9.49 13.00
CA ILE A 37 0.67 -10.25 12.82
C ILE A 37 1.00 -10.37 11.34
N ALA A 38 0.00 -10.67 10.50
CA ALA A 38 0.18 -10.75 9.06
C ALA A 38 0.66 -9.43 8.44
N SER A 39 0.29 -8.27 9.01
CA SER A 39 0.81 -6.98 8.58
C SER A 39 2.26 -6.72 9.01
N LEU A 40 2.73 -7.36 10.08
CA LEU A 40 4.13 -7.35 10.48
C LEU A 40 4.97 -8.31 9.63
N ASP A 41 4.38 -9.44 9.23
CA ASP A 41 5.00 -10.50 8.42
C ASP A 41 4.82 -10.31 6.90
N GLY A 42 4.00 -9.33 6.49
CA GLY A 42 3.87 -8.92 5.10
C GLY A 42 5.25 -8.62 4.54
N PRO A 43 5.47 -8.72 3.21
CA PRO A 43 6.73 -8.29 2.64
C PRO A 43 6.98 -6.90 3.18
N LEU A 44 8.01 -6.77 4.03
CA LEU A 44 8.58 -5.48 4.38
C LEU A 44 8.57 -4.72 3.06
N GLU A 45 8.02 -3.51 3.09
CA GLU A 45 7.84 -2.63 1.94
C GLU A 45 9.13 -2.41 1.13
N ASP A 46 10.22 -3.14 1.34
CA ASP A 46 11.48 -3.18 0.62
C ASP A 46 11.32 -3.40 -0.89
N ALA A 47 10.45 -4.29 -1.38
CA ALA A 47 10.31 -4.50 -2.82
C ALA A 47 9.66 -3.29 -3.53
N ASP A 48 8.58 -2.74 -2.97
CA ASP A 48 7.92 -1.54 -3.52
C ASP A 48 8.72 -0.27 -3.19
N SER A 49 9.42 -0.22 -2.05
CA SER A 49 10.22 0.94 -1.66
C SER A 49 11.55 1.02 -2.40
N GLU A 50 12.17 -0.10 -2.79
CA GLU A 50 13.33 -0.09 -3.68
C GLU A 50 12.95 0.37 -5.09
N ASP A 51 11.83 -0.11 -5.67
CA ASP A 51 11.31 0.41 -6.94
C ASP A 51 11.02 1.91 -6.85
N LEU A 52 10.34 2.35 -5.78
CA LEU A 52 10.05 3.77 -5.58
C LEU A 52 11.33 4.59 -5.40
N ARG A 53 12.32 4.12 -4.62
CA ARG A 53 13.61 4.80 -4.44
C ARG A 53 14.36 4.91 -5.78
N GLU A 54 14.35 3.86 -6.58
CA GLU A 54 14.99 3.84 -7.89
C GLU A 54 14.29 4.80 -8.86
N ARG A 55 12.96 4.81 -8.90
CA ARG A 55 12.17 5.75 -9.71
C ARG A 55 12.40 7.21 -9.28
N MET A 56 12.52 7.46 -7.98
CA MET A 56 12.88 8.78 -7.45
C MET A 56 14.30 9.20 -7.85
N ARG A 57 15.27 8.26 -7.80
CA ARG A 57 16.65 8.50 -8.22
C ARG A 57 16.70 8.86 -9.70
N ILE A 58 16.06 8.06 -10.57
CA ILE A 58 15.95 8.33 -12.01
C ILE A 58 15.34 9.71 -12.26
N ALA A 59 14.22 10.05 -11.59
CA ALA A 59 13.57 11.34 -11.77
C ALA A 59 14.40 12.54 -11.26
N LYS A 60 15.31 12.31 -10.30
CA LYS A 60 16.23 13.34 -9.79
C LYS A 60 17.44 13.52 -10.69
N ASP A 61 18.01 12.43 -11.19
CA ASP A 61 19.18 12.43 -12.07
C ASP A 61 18.81 12.88 -13.49
N ASP A 62 17.57 12.64 -13.93
CA ASP A 62 16.98 13.10 -15.18
C ASP A 62 15.61 13.77 -14.94
N PRO A 63 15.60 15.06 -14.52
CA PRO A 63 14.36 15.78 -14.27
C PRO A 63 13.62 16.02 -15.59
N ARG A 64 12.49 15.31 -15.74
CA ARG A 64 11.61 15.47 -16.90
C ARG A 64 11.20 16.95 -17.06
N PRO A 65 11.15 17.45 -18.31
CA PRO A 65 10.75 18.83 -18.57
C PRO A 65 9.33 19.10 -18.05
N ARG A 66 9.08 20.33 -17.62
CA ARG A 66 7.73 20.76 -17.28
C ARG A 66 6.90 20.82 -18.55
N VAL A 67 5.75 20.14 -18.54
CA VAL A 67 4.80 20.11 -19.66
C VAL A 67 3.43 20.46 -19.11
N GLU A 68 2.71 21.32 -19.83
CA GLU A 68 1.31 21.63 -19.52
C GLU A 68 0.44 20.39 -19.67
N LEU A 69 -0.52 20.20 -18.76
CA LEU A 69 -1.35 18.99 -18.69
C LEU A 69 -2.10 18.72 -20.01
N SER A 70 -2.57 19.78 -20.67
CA SER A 70 -3.25 19.68 -21.97
C SER A 70 -2.32 19.11 -23.05
N THR A 71 -1.07 19.57 -23.09
CA THR A 71 -0.04 19.08 -24.02
C THR A 71 0.34 17.64 -23.74
N ALA A 72 0.54 17.28 -22.47
CA ALA A 72 0.83 15.89 -22.07
C ALA A 72 -0.30 14.93 -22.46
N THR A 73 -1.55 15.35 -22.27
CA THR A 73 -2.73 14.56 -22.63
C THR A 73 -2.82 14.30 -24.14
N GLU A 74 -2.56 15.31 -24.96
CA GLU A 74 -2.55 15.16 -26.41
C GLU A 74 -1.40 14.28 -26.91
N GLN A 75 -0.23 14.35 -26.30
CA GLN A 75 0.91 13.48 -26.61
C GLN A 75 0.58 12.00 -26.32
N VAL A 76 0.01 11.71 -25.14
CA VAL A 76 -0.42 10.36 -24.78
C VAL A 76 -1.48 9.86 -25.77
N ARG A 77 -2.48 10.68 -26.12
CA ARG A 77 -3.50 10.31 -27.13
C ARG A 77 -2.91 10.06 -28.51
N ALA A 78 -1.88 10.80 -28.91
CA ALA A 78 -1.21 10.61 -30.19
C ALA A 78 -0.45 9.27 -30.23
N GLU A 79 0.28 8.94 -29.17
CA GLU A 79 0.99 7.65 -29.07
C GLU A 79 0.03 6.46 -28.99
N LEU A 80 -1.04 6.56 -28.18
CA LEU A 80 -2.08 5.52 -28.14
C LEU A 80 -2.76 5.33 -29.50
N ARG A 81 -3.03 6.40 -30.26
CA ARG A 81 -3.56 6.29 -31.63
C ARG A 81 -2.57 5.62 -32.59
N LYS A 82 -1.27 5.83 -32.42
CA LYS A 82 -0.23 5.21 -33.25
C LYS A 82 -0.07 3.72 -32.94
N GLU A 83 -0.18 3.34 -31.67
CA GLU A 83 -0.03 1.97 -31.20
C GLU A 83 -1.28 1.12 -31.46
N PHE A 84 -2.47 1.68 -31.24
CA PHE A 84 -3.74 0.96 -31.30
C PHE A 84 -4.63 1.32 -32.50
N GLY A 85 -4.31 2.36 -33.27
CA GLY A 85 -5.06 2.78 -34.46
C GLY A 85 -4.66 2.08 -35.76
N ARG A 86 -3.87 1.00 -35.68
CA ARG A 86 -3.50 0.15 -36.81
C ARG A 86 -4.28 -1.17 -36.77
N LEU A 87 -5.60 -1.07 -36.84
CA LEU A 87 -6.54 -2.16 -37.18
C LEU A 87 -7.52 -1.63 -38.23
#